data_AF-A0A7S2H7M7-F1
#
_entry.id   AF-A0A7S2H7M7-F1
#
_cell.length_a   1.000
_cell.length_b   1.000
_cell.length_c   1.000
_cell.angle_alpha   90.00
_cell.angle_beta   90.00
_cell.angle_gamma   90.00
#
_symmetry.space_group_name_H-M   'P 1'
#
loop_
_entity.id
_entity.type
_entity.pdbx_description
1 polymer ?
#
loop_
_entity_poly.entity_id
_entity_poly.type
_entity_poly.pdbx_seq_one_letter_code
_entity_poly.pdbx_strand_id
1 'polypeptide(L)'
;FPTRFIQLLEFMATLPLSLVLAALAWPRACDGGDPTSLLQAAPSAAAGAAAPPLAALQADLALQGGVAAALLSELRQMRAELEQSRREAERARMELNQTRRDVEALRAQVQQRNECSYFEKQGDTLVLNEMNLRVVSASRTSGLGNLIVGRRHDWSASTNGVAVGFANTLAGSDNFVAGYLNTAQDNAKQSSILGGQQNKVTDAIGVVLGGTQSTAGF
;
A
#
# COMPACT_ATOMS: atom_id res chain seq x y z
N PHE A 1 19.92 -4.60 12.76
CA PHE A 1 19.19 -3.56 13.51
C PHE A 1 17.93 -3.00 12.84
N PRO A 2 17.72 -2.97 11.50
CA PRO A 2 16.48 -2.42 10.96
C PRO A 2 15.28 -3.39 11.03
N THR A 3 15.51 -4.69 11.16
CA THR A 3 14.44 -5.71 11.09
C THR A 3 13.59 -5.81 12.36
N ARG A 4 14.10 -5.39 13.52
CA ARG A 4 13.35 -5.44 14.79
C ARG A 4 12.44 -4.22 15.01
N PHE A 5 12.65 -3.13 14.28
CA PHE A 5 11.84 -1.91 14.40
C PHE A 5 10.51 -2.04 13.64
N ILE A 6 10.51 -2.79 12.53
CA ILE A 6 9.31 -3.01 11.70
C ILE A 6 8.31 -3.94 12.41
N GLN A 7 8.79 -4.99 13.10
CA GLN A 7 7.92 -5.91 13.85
C GLN A 7 7.25 -5.24 15.06
N LEU A 8 7.85 -4.20 15.63
CA LEU A 8 7.25 -3.46 16.74
C LEU A 8 6.10 -2.55 16.28
N LEU A 9 6.18 -2.04 15.04
CA LEU A 9 5.15 -1.20 14.43
C LEU A 9 3.92 -2.00 13.99
N GLU A 10 4.11 -3.22 13.46
CA GLU A 10 2.99 -4.10 13.10
C GLU A 10 2.20 -4.59 14.33
N PHE A 11 2.88 -4.83 15.46
CA PHE A 11 2.21 -5.25 16.69
C PHE A 11 1.37 -4.11 17.32
N MET A 12 1.84 -2.86 17.21
CA MET A 12 1.11 -1.68 17.68
C MET A 12 -0.16 -1.38 16.87
N ALA A 13 -0.21 -1.77 15.59
CA ALA A 13 -1.36 -1.55 14.71
C ALA A 13 -2.57 -2.44 15.02
N THR A 14 -2.36 -3.57 15.72
CA THR A 14 -3.44 -4.51 16.07
C THR A 14 -4.10 -4.26 17.42
N LEU A 15 -3.57 -3.31 18.22
CA LEU A 15 -4.12 -3.03 19.53
C LEU A 15 -5.31 -2.05 19.44
N PRO A 16 -6.39 -2.27 20.21
CA PRO A 16 -7.51 -1.34 20.26
C PRO A 16 -7.03 0.03 20.79
N LEU A 17 -7.51 1.10 20.17
CA LEU A 17 -7.09 2.49 20.41
C LEU A 17 -7.13 2.91 21.90
N SER A 18 -8.01 2.28 22.70
CA SER A 18 -8.13 2.49 24.13
C SER A 18 -6.90 2.04 24.93
N LEU A 19 -6.19 1.00 24.48
CA LEU A 19 -4.98 0.48 25.11
C LEU A 19 -3.74 1.33 24.77
N VAL A 20 -3.70 1.89 23.56
CA VAL A 20 -2.63 2.81 23.12
C VAL A 20 -2.70 4.14 23.89
N LEU A 21 -3.91 4.65 24.12
CA LEU A 21 -4.11 5.85 24.94
C LEU A 21 -3.83 5.61 26.43
N ALA A 22 -4.09 4.41 26.95
CA ALA A 22 -3.73 4.06 28.32
C ALA A 22 -2.21 3.96 28.54
N ALA A 23 -1.44 3.53 27.52
CA ALA A 23 0.02 3.48 27.58
C ALA A 23 0.68 4.87 27.49
N LEU A 24 0.04 5.82 26.81
CA LEU A 24 0.50 7.22 26.73
C LEU A 24 0.07 8.06 27.94
N ALA A 25 -0.88 7.57 28.75
CA ALA A 25 -1.39 8.24 29.95
C ALA A 25 -0.72 7.76 31.25
N TRP A 26 0.46 7.14 31.19
CA TRP A 26 1.19 6.78 32.40
C TRP A 26 1.85 8.03 33.02
N PRO A 27 1.47 8.46 34.23
CA PRO A 27 2.12 9.59 34.86
C PRO A 27 3.52 9.16 35.31
N ARG A 28 4.54 9.96 34.98
CA ARG A 28 5.79 9.96 35.74
C ARG A 28 5.47 10.46 37.16
N ALA A 29 5.13 9.53 38.04
CA ALA A 29 5.06 9.75 39.47
C ALA A 29 6.40 9.37 40.09
N CYS A 30 7.37 10.28 40.01
CA CYS A 30 8.55 10.33 40.88
C CYS A 30 8.88 11.81 41.07
N ASP A 31 8.22 12.46 42.03
CA ASP A 31 8.90 13.30 43.01
C ASP A 31 7.90 13.59 44.15
N GLY A 32 8.29 13.14 45.34
CA GLY A 32 7.50 13.23 46.55
C GLY A 32 7.38 14.67 47.02
N GLY A 33 6.14 15.13 47.13
CA GLY A 33 5.76 16.36 47.82
C GLY A 33 4.69 16.04 48.84
N ASP A 34 5.09 16.10 50.10
CA ASP A 34 4.32 15.80 51.31
C ASP A 34 3.04 16.67 51.42
N PRO A 35 1.82 16.11 51.49
CA PRO A 35 0.59 16.90 51.61
C PRO A 35 0.29 17.37 53.06
N THR A 36 1.27 17.29 53.97
CA THR A 36 1.07 17.50 55.41
C THR A 36 1.98 18.55 56.02
N SER A 37 1.96 19.77 55.49
CA SER A 37 2.46 20.94 56.22
C SER A 37 1.99 22.25 55.59
N LEU A 38 1.11 22.97 56.29
CA LEU A 38 1.19 24.42 56.55
C LEU A 38 -0.08 24.88 57.25
N LEU A 39 -0.10 24.58 58.54
CA LEU A 39 -0.96 25.19 59.54
C LEU A 39 -0.03 26.16 60.30
N GLN A 40 0.01 27.45 59.93
CA GLN A 40 0.58 28.48 60.82
C GLN A 40 0.34 29.93 60.37
N ALA A 41 0.05 30.73 61.40
CA ALA A 41 0.27 32.17 61.57
C ALA A 41 -0.68 33.15 60.86
N ALA A 42 -1.74 33.51 61.58
CA ALA A 42 -2.36 34.82 61.51
C ALA A 42 -1.39 35.92 62.01
N PRO A 43 -1.32 37.09 61.38
CA PRO A 43 -0.89 38.31 62.02
C PRO A 43 -2.09 39.20 62.34
N SER A 44 -2.23 39.52 63.63
CA SER A 44 -2.95 40.71 64.08
C SER A 44 -2.11 41.96 63.79
N ALA A 45 -2.67 42.94 63.10
CA ALA A 45 -2.22 44.33 63.19
C ALA A 45 -3.36 45.26 62.78
N ALA A 46 -3.93 45.91 63.79
CA ALA A 46 -4.78 47.08 63.64
C ALA A 46 -3.92 48.29 63.24
N ALA A 47 -4.36 49.05 62.23
CA ALA A 47 -4.02 50.46 62.06
C ALA A 47 -5.04 51.10 61.13
N GLY A 48 -5.68 52.18 61.60
CA GLY A 48 -6.78 52.85 60.92
C GLY A 48 -6.41 53.37 59.53
N ALA A 49 -7.14 52.89 58.51
CA ALA A 49 -7.18 53.50 57.20
C ALA A 49 -8.41 54.39 57.11
N ALA A 50 -8.19 55.68 56.86
CA ALA A 50 -9.23 56.65 56.60
C ALA A 50 -10.16 56.16 55.49
N ALA A 51 -11.47 56.31 55.70
CA ALA A 51 -12.49 55.92 54.75
C ALA A 51 -12.19 56.55 53.38
N PRO A 52 -12.05 55.74 52.31
CA PRO A 52 -11.81 56.28 50.99
C PRO A 52 -13.01 57.16 50.60
N PRO A 53 -12.77 58.34 50.00
CA PRO A 53 -13.84 59.21 49.55
C PRO A 53 -14.74 58.43 48.57
N LEU A 54 -16.05 58.61 48.67
CA LEU A 54 -17.10 57.87 47.94
C LEU A 54 -16.84 57.74 46.42
N ALA A 55 -16.09 58.69 45.84
CA ALA A 55 -15.66 58.70 44.45
C ALA A 55 -14.69 57.54 44.07
N ALA A 56 -13.84 57.09 44.99
CA ALA A 56 -12.88 56.00 44.73
C ALA A 56 -13.59 54.63 44.67
N LEU A 57 -14.62 54.41 45.50
CA LEU A 57 -15.45 53.19 45.46
C LEU A 57 -16.30 53.11 44.18
N GLN A 58 -16.77 54.25 43.66
CA GLN A 58 -17.51 54.28 42.38
C GLN A 58 -16.60 54.01 41.17
N ALA A 59 -15.35 54.49 41.19
CA ALA A 59 -14.38 54.18 40.14
C ALA A 59 -13.99 52.70 40.12
N ASP A 60 -13.83 52.08 41.30
CA ASP A 60 -13.45 50.67 41.41
C ASP A 60 -14.60 49.73 40.99
N LEU A 61 -15.87 50.07 41.29
CA LEU A 61 -17.04 49.34 40.78
C LEU A 61 -17.18 49.43 39.26
N ALA A 62 -16.88 50.59 38.67
CA ALA A 62 -16.89 50.76 37.21
C ALA A 62 -15.78 49.94 36.54
N LEU A 63 -14.60 49.86 37.18
CA LEU A 63 -13.48 49.04 36.70
C LEU A 63 -13.79 47.54 36.81
N GLN A 64 -14.36 47.09 37.92
CA GLN A 64 -14.81 45.70 38.12
C GLN A 64 -15.93 45.33 37.14
N GLY A 65 -16.84 46.25 36.83
CA GLY A 65 -17.88 46.06 35.80
C GLY A 65 -17.30 45.86 34.40
N GLY A 66 -16.23 46.58 34.06
CA GLY A 66 -15.51 46.42 32.79
C GLY A 66 -14.82 45.05 32.65
N VAL A 67 -14.16 44.58 33.73
CA VAL A 67 -13.51 43.27 33.75
C VAL A 67 -14.53 42.13 33.65
N ALA A 68 -15.65 42.24 34.37
CA ALA A 68 -16.74 41.26 34.28
C ALA A 68 -17.37 41.21 32.87
N ALA A 69 -17.53 42.37 32.22
CA ALA A 69 -18.03 42.44 30.84
C ALA A 69 -17.06 41.81 29.83
N ALA A 70 -15.75 42.04 29.98
CA ALA A 70 -14.71 41.43 29.15
C ALA A 70 -14.70 39.90 29.29
N LEU A 71 -14.70 39.37 30.52
CA LEU A 71 -14.75 37.92 30.79
C LEU A 71 -16.03 37.27 30.22
N LEU A 72 -17.18 37.94 30.32
CA LEU A 72 -18.42 37.45 29.73
C LEU A 72 -18.35 37.41 28.20
N SER A 73 -17.68 38.38 27.57
CA SER A 73 -17.48 38.36 26.12
C SER A 73 -16.55 37.22 25.69
N GLU A 74 -15.50 36.95 26.45
CA GLU A 74 -14.54 35.87 26.18
C GLU A 74 -15.18 34.48 26.41
N LEU A 75 -15.97 34.30 27.47
CA LEU A 75 -16.76 33.08 27.69
C LEU A 75 -17.77 32.83 26.56
N ARG A 76 -18.40 33.88 26.03
CA ARG A 76 -19.29 33.77 24.86
C ARG A 76 -18.52 33.36 23.62
N GLN A 77 -17.34 33.94 23.40
CA GLN A 77 -16.47 33.58 22.28
C GLN A 77 -16.01 32.12 22.38
N MET A 78 -15.47 31.70 23.52
CA MET A 78 -15.05 30.32 23.75
C MET A 78 -16.19 29.32 23.57
N ARG A 79 -17.40 29.67 24.01
CA ARG A 79 -18.58 28.82 23.78
C ARG A 79 -18.94 28.71 22.31
N ALA A 80 -18.88 29.81 21.55
CA ALA A 80 -19.12 29.79 20.12
C ALA A 80 -18.07 28.95 19.37
N GLU A 81 -16.79 29.08 19.74
CA GLU A 81 -15.70 28.27 19.18
C GLU A 81 -15.84 26.78 19.51
N LEU A 82 -16.21 26.44 20.76
CA LEU A 82 -16.48 25.05 21.16
C LEU A 82 -17.65 24.45 20.38
N GLU A 83 -18.72 25.22 20.18
CA GLU A 83 -19.88 24.80 19.38
C GLU A 83 -19.51 24.62 17.90
N GLN A 84 -18.65 25.48 17.35
CA GLN A 84 -18.13 25.32 15.98
C GLN A 84 -17.26 24.06 15.87
N SER A 85 -16.31 23.86 16.78
CA SER A 85 -15.43 22.69 16.80
C SER A 85 -16.22 21.39 16.91
N ARG A 86 -17.30 21.36 17.71
CA ARG A 86 -18.21 20.21 17.80
C ARG A 86 -18.88 19.89 16.45
N ARG A 87 -19.37 20.90 15.73
CA ARG A 87 -19.99 20.69 14.41
C ARG A 87 -19.00 20.16 13.38
N GLU A 88 -17.77 20.66 13.40
CA GLU A 88 -16.70 20.19 12.52
C GLU A 88 -16.32 18.73 12.83
N ALA A 89 -16.20 18.37 14.12
CA ALA A 89 -15.94 17.00 14.54
C ALA A 89 -17.06 16.03 14.14
N GLU A 90 -18.33 16.45 14.24
CA GLU A 90 -19.48 15.65 13.78
C GLU A 90 -19.47 15.43 12.27
N ARG A 91 -19.16 16.47 11.47
CA ARG A 91 -19.02 16.34 10.02
C ARG A 91 -17.90 15.38 9.64
N ALA A 92 -16.72 15.54 10.23
CA ALA A 92 -15.59 14.65 10.01
C ALA A 92 -15.93 13.19 10.38
N ARG A 93 -16.68 12.98 11.46
CA ARG A 93 -17.13 11.64 11.87
C ARG A 93 -18.10 11.02 10.86
N MET A 94 -19.00 11.81 10.28
CA MET A 94 -19.90 11.33 9.23
C MET A 94 -19.13 10.95 7.96
N GLU A 95 -18.16 11.75 7.54
CA GLU A 95 -17.30 11.44 6.39
C GLU A 95 -16.45 10.18 6.62
N LEU A 96 -15.89 10.00 7.81
CA LEU A 96 -15.16 8.78 8.19
C LEU A 96 -16.07 7.54 8.17
N ASN A 97 -17.30 7.67 8.63
CA ASN A 97 -18.26 6.55 8.57
C ASN A 97 -18.65 6.22 7.13
N GLN A 98 -18.79 7.22 6.27
CA GLN A 98 -19.11 7.01 4.86
C GLN A 98 -17.96 6.31 4.14
N THR A 99 -16.74 6.87 4.25
CA THR A 99 -15.53 6.28 3.66
C THR A 99 -15.27 4.85 4.16
N ARG A 100 -15.53 4.56 5.44
CA ARG A 100 -15.44 3.20 5.97
C ARG A 100 -16.40 2.24 5.27
N ARG A 101 -17.65 2.64 5.06
CA ARG A 101 -18.63 1.82 4.32
C ARG A 101 -18.21 1.60 2.88
N ASP A 102 -17.69 2.64 2.23
CA ASP A 102 -17.23 2.56 0.84
C ASP A 102 -16.04 1.60 0.71
N VAL A 103 -15.08 1.65 1.65
CA VAL A 103 -13.96 0.70 1.69
C VAL A 103 -14.43 -0.73 1.96
N GLU A 104 -15.38 -0.93 2.88
CA GLU A 104 -15.96 -2.25 3.17
C GLU A 104 -16.71 -2.80 1.93
N ALA A 105 -17.45 -1.97 1.20
CA ALA A 105 -18.13 -2.35 -0.03
C ALA A 105 -17.16 -2.70 -1.17
N LEU A 106 -16.12 -1.89 -1.37
CA LEU A 106 -15.05 -2.17 -2.35
C LEU A 106 -14.33 -3.48 -2.02
N ARG A 107 -14.05 -3.72 -0.73
CA ARG A 107 -13.42 -4.96 -0.29
C ARG A 107 -14.28 -6.18 -0.58
N ALA A 108 -15.59 -6.09 -0.35
CA ALA A 108 -16.53 -7.16 -0.70
C ALA A 108 -16.57 -7.41 -2.22
N GLN A 109 -16.57 -6.35 -3.05
CA GLN A 109 -16.52 -6.49 -4.52
C GLN A 109 -15.22 -7.14 -5.00
N VAL A 110 -14.07 -6.74 -4.43
CA VAL A 110 -12.77 -7.33 -4.75
C VAL A 110 -12.74 -8.80 -4.34
N GLN A 111 -13.27 -9.14 -3.15
CA GLN A 111 -13.31 -10.51 -2.68
C GLN A 111 -14.21 -11.39 -3.57
N GLN A 112 -15.38 -10.89 -3.97
CA GLN A 112 -16.27 -11.59 -4.90
C GLN A 112 -15.63 -11.78 -6.28
N ARG A 113 -14.83 -10.82 -6.76
CA ARG A 113 -14.04 -11.01 -7.99
C ARG A 113 -12.91 -12.01 -7.83
N ASN A 114 -12.30 -12.06 -6.66
CA ASN A 114 -11.18 -12.96 -6.37
C ASN A 114 -11.61 -14.43 -6.20
N GLU A 115 -12.90 -14.72 -6.00
CA GLU A 115 -13.44 -16.09 -5.99
C GLU A 115 -13.32 -16.78 -7.36
N CYS A 116 -13.14 -16.02 -8.45
CA CYS A 116 -12.88 -16.56 -9.79
C CYS A 116 -11.37 -16.58 -10.11
N SER A 117 -10.60 -17.35 -9.33
CA SER A 117 -9.17 -17.51 -9.60
C SER A 117 -8.96 -18.53 -10.73
N TYR A 118 -9.03 -18.08 -11.99
CA TYR A 118 -8.67 -18.89 -13.17
C TYR A 118 -7.21 -19.38 -13.14
N PHE A 119 -6.39 -18.77 -12.30
CA PHE A 119 -4.99 -19.11 -12.09
C PHE A 119 -4.79 -19.47 -10.62
N GLU A 120 -4.16 -20.62 -10.36
CA GLU A 120 -3.81 -21.04 -9.01
C GLU A 120 -2.32 -21.36 -8.98
N LYS A 121 -1.58 -20.75 -8.05
CA LYS A 121 -0.19 -21.11 -7.82
C LYS A 121 -0.14 -22.28 -6.85
N GLN A 122 0.26 -23.46 -7.32
CA GLN A 122 0.50 -24.65 -6.51
C GLN A 122 2.00 -24.92 -6.39
N GLY A 123 2.61 -24.50 -5.28
CA GLY A 123 4.07 -24.53 -5.12
C GLY A 123 4.76 -23.66 -6.18
N ASP A 124 5.60 -24.26 -7.02
CA ASP A 124 6.25 -23.59 -8.16
C ASP A 124 5.51 -23.79 -9.49
N THR A 125 4.29 -24.32 -9.45
CA THR A 125 3.45 -24.58 -10.63
C THR A 125 2.34 -23.55 -10.73
N LEU A 126 2.15 -23.00 -11.94
CA LEU A 126 0.97 -22.22 -12.28
C LEU A 126 -0.09 -23.15 -12.90
N VAL A 127 -1.25 -23.26 -12.27
CA VAL A 127 -2.38 -24.07 -12.73
C VAL A 127 -3.44 -23.16 -13.33
N LEU A 128 -3.94 -23.53 -14.51
CA LEU A 128 -5.08 -22.91 -15.18
C LEU A 128 -6.31 -23.77 -14.89
N ASN A 129 -7.23 -23.27 -14.08
CA ASN A 129 -8.42 -24.03 -13.67
C ASN A 129 -9.52 -23.89 -14.73
N GLU A 130 -9.87 -25.01 -15.40
CA GLU A 130 -10.92 -25.10 -16.42
C GLU A 130 -10.71 -24.17 -17.64
N MET A 131 -9.46 -23.80 -17.96
CA MET A 131 -9.12 -22.86 -19.02
C MET A 131 -7.98 -23.36 -19.91
N ASN A 132 -7.97 -22.93 -21.18
CA ASN A 132 -6.85 -23.15 -22.11
C ASN A 132 -5.92 -21.94 -22.17
N LEU A 133 -4.62 -22.15 -22.36
CA LEU A 133 -3.68 -21.07 -22.68
C LEU A 133 -3.72 -20.76 -24.18
N ARG A 134 -4.12 -19.53 -24.53
CA ARG A 134 -4.07 -19.03 -25.90
C ARG A 134 -3.11 -17.83 -25.97
N VAL A 135 -2.02 -17.98 -26.73
CA VAL A 135 -1.06 -16.89 -27.01
C VAL A 135 -1.34 -16.35 -28.41
N VAL A 136 -1.59 -15.04 -28.54
CA VAL A 136 -1.93 -14.40 -29.82
C VAL A 136 -1.18 -13.08 -29.96
N SER A 137 -0.51 -12.88 -31.09
CA SER A 137 -0.01 -11.57 -31.54
C SER A 137 -0.58 -11.26 -32.91
N ALA A 138 -1.65 -10.44 -32.94
CA ALA A 138 -2.34 -10.08 -34.18
C ALA A 138 -1.48 -9.18 -35.08
N SER A 139 -0.67 -8.30 -34.49
CA SER A 139 0.21 -7.38 -35.22
C SER A 139 1.42 -8.07 -35.86
N ARG A 140 1.73 -9.32 -35.48
CA ARG A 140 2.93 -10.06 -35.90
C ARG A 140 4.20 -9.20 -35.77
N THR A 141 4.30 -8.45 -34.67
CA THR A 141 5.49 -7.66 -34.34
C THR A 141 6.58 -8.57 -33.78
N SER A 142 7.78 -8.52 -34.35
CA SER A 142 8.94 -9.31 -33.90
C SER A 142 9.16 -9.20 -32.39
N GLY A 143 9.44 -10.34 -31.76
CA GLY A 143 9.59 -10.48 -30.31
C GLY A 143 8.29 -10.77 -29.56
N LEU A 144 7.11 -10.60 -30.17
CA LEU A 144 5.82 -10.75 -29.50
C LEU A 144 5.05 -12.01 -29.92
N GLY A 145 4.17 -12.47 -29.03
CA GLY A 145 3.29 -13.63 -29.30
C GLY A 145 3.96 -14.99 -29.18
N ASN A 146 5.18 -15.05 -28.65
CA ASN A 146 5.91 -16.31 -28.52
C ASN A 146 5.63 -17.00 -27.17
N LEU A 147 5.60 -18.33 -27.15
CA LEU A 147 5.60 -19.13 -25.92
C LEU A 147 7.02 -19.64 -25.64
N ILE A 148 7.64 -19.14 -24.58
CA ILE A 148 9.04 -19.47 -24.23
C ILE A 148 9.07 -20.26 -22.93
N VAL A 149 9.50 -21.52 -22.99
CA VAL A 149 9.58 -22.45 -21.86
C VAL A 149 11.02 -22.91 -21.69
N GLY A 150 11.74 -22.32 -20.73
CA GLY A 150 13.15 -22.63 -20.52
C GLY A 150 14.00 -21.40 -20.24
N ARG A 151 15.29 -21.48 -20.55
CA ARG A 151 16.25 -20.39 -20.28
C ARG A 151 17.14 -20.09 -21.48
N ARG A 152 17.59 -18.84 -21.57
CA ARG A 152 18.56 -18.33 -22.56
C ARG A 152 18.13 -18.44 -24.02
N HIS A 153 16.84 -18.56 -24.31
CA HIS A 153 16.36 -18.48 -25.68
C HIS A 153 16.61 -17.07 -26.27
N ASP A 154 16.76 -16.98 -27.58
CA ASP A 154 16.68 -15.72 -28.33
C ASP A 154 15.48 -15.82 -29.26
N TRP A 155 14.52 -14.91 -29.11
CA TRP A 155 13.29 -14.85 -29.90
C TRP A 155 13.01 -13.43 -30.42
N SER A 156 14.02 -12.55 -30.33
CA SER A 156 13.89 -11.13 -30.66
C SER A 156 13.38 -10.89 -32.10
N ALA A 157 13.73 -11.79 -33.02
CA ALA A 157 13.29 -11.79 -34.41
C ALA A 157 12.10 -12.73 -34.71
N SER A 158 11.45 -13.31 -33.68
CA SER A 158 10.36 -14.28 -33.87
C SER A 158 8.96 -13.74 -33.58
N THR A 159 7.96 -14.29 -34.27
CA THR A 159 6.53 -14.00 -34.02
C THR A 159 5.70 -15.28 -33.98
N ASN A 160 4.82 -15.39 -32.99
CA ASN A 160 3.93 -16.55 -32.83
C ASN A 160 4.66 -17.92 -32.79
N GLY A 161 5.91 -17.94 -32.31
CA GLY A 161 6.72 -19.16 -32.18
C GLY A 161 6.66 -19.78 -30.79
N VAL A 162 7.14 -21.02 -30.68
CA VAL A 162 7.26 -21.78 -29.44
C VAL A 162 8.69 -22.26 -29.26
N ALA A 163 9.33 -21.86 -28.16
CA ALA A 163 10.68 -22.28 -27.80
C ALA A 163 10.63 -23.11 -26.51
N VAL A 164 11.17 -24.33 -26.52
CA VAL A 164 11.22 -25.20 -25.34
C VAL A 164 12.65 -25.71 -25.09
N GLY A 165 13.16 -25.61 -23.86
CA GLY A 165 14.45 -26.20 -23.47
C GLY A 165 15.51 -25.17 -23.06
N PHE A 166 16.64 -25.13 -23.76
CA PHE A 166 17.75 -24.25 -23.39
C PHE A 166 18.50 -23.67 -24.58
N ALA A 167 18.67 -22.35 -24.57
CA ALA A 167 19.50 -21.62 -25.52
C ALA A 167 19.15 -21.80 -27.01
N ASN A 168 17.87 -22.05 -27.32
CA ASN A 168 17.42 -22.07 -28.72
C ASN A 168 17.26 -20.65 -29.28
N THR A 169 17.55 -20.48 -30.57
CA THR A 169 17.28 -19.26 -31.33
C THR A 169 16.07 -19.48 -32.23
N LEU A 170 15.05 -18.65 -32.03
CA LEU A 170 13.89 -18.54 -32.89
C LEU A 170 13.97 -17.20 -33.63
N ALA A 171 14.02 -17.28 -34.95
CA ALA A 171 13.77 -16.17 -35.83
C ALA A 171 12.67 -16.58 -36.84
N GLY A 172 11.99 -15.61 -37.45
CA GLY A 172 10.86 -15.87 -38.36
C GLY A 172 9.52 -16.10 -37.65
N SER A 173 8.49 -16.55 -38.37
CA SER A 173 7.13 -16.69 -37.85
C SER A 173 6.66 -18.13 -37.73
N ASP A 174 5.80 -18.38 -36.74
CA ASP A 174 5.03 -19.63 -36.60
C ASP A 174 5.90 -20.89 -36.43
N ASN A 175 7.04 -20.75 -35.73
CA ASN A 175 8.05 -21.80 -35.58
C ASN A 175 7.92 -22.57 -34.27
N PHE A 176 8.28 -23.86 -34.29
CA PHE A 176 8.42 -24.67 -33.08
C PHE A 176 9.86 -25.15 -32.94
N VAL A 177 10.54 -24.81 -31.84
CA VAL A 177 11.93 -25.23 -31.60
C VAL A 177 12.09 -25.74 -30.17
N ALA A 178 12.34 -27.03 -30.04
CA ALA A 178 12.63 -27.69 -28.76
C ALA A 178 14.06 -28.22 -28.72
N GLY A 179 14.67 -28.32 -27.52
CA GLY A 179 16.00 -28.93 -27.32
C GLY A 179 17.07 -27.97 -26.82
N TYR A 180 18.32 -28.17 -27.27
CA TYR A 180 19.50 -27.42 -26.82
C TYR A 180 20.26 -26.78 -27.99
N LEU A 181 20.42 -25.45 -27.96
CA LEU A 181 21.15 -24.69 -29.00
C LEU A 181 20.62 -24.90 -30.44
N ASN A 182 19.33 -25.18 -30.62
CA ASN A 182 18.73 -25.31 -31.94
C ASN A 182 18.41 -23.92 -32.54
N THR A 183 18.44 -23.78 -33.86
CA THR A 183 18.27 -22.50 -34.56
C THR A 183 17.25 -22.60 -35.69
N ALA A 184 16.16 -21.83 -35.62
CA ALA A 184 15.34 -21.49 -36.78
C ALA A 184 15.71 -20.09 -37.25
N GLN A 185 16.15 -19.92 -38.51
CA GLN A 185 16.58 -18.63 -39.06
C GLN A 185 15.42 -17.74 -39.49
N ASP A 186 15.70 -16.47 -39.83
CA ASP A 186 14.68 -15.46 -40.22
C ASP A 186 13.75 -15.95 -41.35
N ASN A 187 14.29 -16.69 -42.32
CA ASN A 187 13.54 -17.24 -43.45
C ASN A 187 12.79 -18.54 -43.14
N ALA A 188 13.08 -19.17 -42.00
CA ALA A 188 12.54 -20.47 -41.61
C ALA A 188 11.11 -20.35 -41.08
N LYS A 189 10.16 -19.81 -41.85
CA LYS A 189 8.75 -19.65 -41.43
C LYS A 189 8.03 -21.00 -41.39
N GLN A 190 7.13 -21.19 -40.44
CA GLN A 190 6.35 -22.43 -40.29
C GLN A 190 7.24 -23.68 -40.19
N SER A 191 8.41 -23.54 -39.59
CA SER A 191 9.40 -24.61 -39.44
C SER A 191 9.29 -25.29 -38.08
N SER A 192 9.84 -26.50 -37.98
CA SER A 192 9.84 -27.26 -36.74
C SER A 192 11.16 -27.99 -36.47
N ILE A 193 11.69 -27.81 -35.26
CA ILE A 193 12.76 -28.63 -34.69
C ILE A 193 12.19 -29.29 -33.44
N LEU A 194 11.90 -30.58 -33.50
CA LEU A 194 11.22 -31.29 -32.41
C LEU A 194 12.12 -31.59 -31.21
N GLY A 195 13.44 -31.51 -31.36
CA GLY A 195 14.39 -31.79 -30.29
C GLY A 195 15.85 -31.83 -30.75
N GLY A 196 16.70 -32.43 -29.93
CA GLY A 196 18.12 -32.62 -30.22
C GLY A 196 18.99 -31.41 -29.88
N GLN A 197 20.19 -31.37 -30.48
CA GLN A 197 21.21 -30.38 -30.19
C GLN A 197 21.80 -29.75 -31.45
N GLN A 198 21.93 -28.42 -31.48
CA GLN A 198 22.60 -27.69 -32.56
C GLN A 198 22.02 -27.95 -33.96
N ASN A 199 20.74 -28.30 -34.04
CA ASN A 199 20.03 -28.46 -35.30
C ASN A 199 19.65 -27.09 -35.86
N LYS A 200 19.55 -27.01 -37.19
CA LYS A 200 19.29 -25.76 -37.89
C LYS A 200 18.21 -25.92 -38.95
N VAL A 201 17.26 -24.98 -39.00
CA VAL A 201 16.37 -24.81 -40.16
C VAL A 201 16.65 -23.46 -40.79
N THR A 202 16.93 -23.45 -42.09
CA THR A 202 17.30 -22.25 -42.85
C THR A 202 16.12 -21.65 -43.61
N ASP A 203 15.21 -22.49 -44.09
CA ASP A 203 14.14 -22.11 -45.02
C ASP A 203 12.75 -22.52 -44.50
N ALA A 204 11.71 -21.98 -45.14
CA ALA A 204 10.34 -22.19 -44.71
C ALA A 204 9.93 -23.66 -44.78
N ILE A 205 9.04 -24.08 -43.88
CA ILE A 205 8.44 -25.44 -43.86
C ILE A 205 9.50 -26.55 -43.60
N GLY A 206 10.73 -26.20 -43.23
CA GLY A 206 11.75 -27.18 -42.86
C GLY A 206 11.43 -27.89 -41.55
N VAL A 207 11.70 -29.21 -41.50
CA VAL A 207 11.46 -30.05 -40.32
C VAL A 207 12.73 -30.83 -39.97
N VAL A 208 13.14 -30.73 -38.70
CA VAL A 208 14.16 -31.59 -38.10
C VAL A 208 13.53 -32.34 -36.93
N LEU A 209 13.48 -33.67 -37.02
CA LEU A 209 12.89 -34.51 -35.98
C LEU A 209 13.73 -34.57 -34.70
N GLY A 210 15.06 -34.36 -34.81
CA GLY A 210 15.99 -34.43 -33.70
C GLY A 210 17.41 -34.73 -34.18
N GLY A 211 18.26 -35.23 -33.28
CA GLY A 211 19.66 -35.52 -33.57
C GLY A 211 20.61 -34.39 -33.19
N THR A 212 21.83 -34.44 -33.71
CA THR A 212 22.87 -33.44 -33.47
C THR A 212 23.34 -32.84 -34.79
N GLN A 213 23.39 -31.51 -34.88
CA GLN A 213 23.93 -30.78 -36.05
C GLN A 213 23.25 -31.10 -37.39
N SER A 214 21.98 -31.49 -37.37
CA SER A 214 21.19 -31.70 -38.58
C SER A 214 20.74 -30.35 -39.15
N THR A 215 20.76 -30.21 -40.47
CA THR A 215 20.29 -29.01 -41.17
C THR A 215 19.15 -29.37 -42.13
N ALA A 216 18.08 -28.58 -42.10
CA ALA A 216 17.00 -28.66 -43.09
C ALA A 216 16.81 -27.29 -43.77
N GLY A 217 16.68 -27.33 -45.10
CA GLY A 217 16.41 -26.18 -45.97
C GLY A 217 15.92 -26.72 -47.31
N PHE A 218 14.94 -26.04 -47.91
CA PHE A 218 14.35 -26.39 -49.20
C PHE A 218 14.48 -25.20 -50.15
#